data_AF-A0A8T0CVN6-F1
#
_entry.id   AF-A0A8T0CVN6-F1
#
_cell.length_a   1.000
_cell.length_b   1.000
_cell.length_c   1.000
_cell.angle_alpha   90.00
_cell.angle_beta   90.00
_cell.angle_gamma   90.00
#
_symmetry.space_group_name_H-M   'P 1'
#
loop_
_entity.id
_entity.type
_entity.pdbx_description
1 polymer ?
#
loop_
_entity_poly.entity_id
_entity_poly.type
_entity_poly.pdbx_seq_one_letter_code
_entity_poly.pdbx_strand_id
1 'polypeptide(L)'
;MMKENGVSEQEAEEELQKRVVDAWKDINEEFLRPIAGPMPVLTLILNLSRVVDFLYTNGDHYTHSKTKLKEHITLLFVSPLPI
;
A
#
# COMPACT_ATOMS: atom_id res chain seq x y z
N MET A 1 11.43 0.68 17.17
CA MET A 1 11.21 2.15 17.23
C MET A 1 11.00 2.66 18.65
N MET A 2 9.81 2.57 19.27
CA MET A 2 9.56 3.21 20.57
C MET A 2 10.53 2.76 21.67
N LYS A 3 10.64 1.44 21.88
CA LYS A 3 11.56 0.87 22.89
C LYS A 3 13.04 1.16 22.61
N GLU A 4 13.41 1.24 21.33
CA GLU A 4 14.80 1.38 20.91
C GLU A 4 15.25 2.85 20.91
N ASN A 5 14.33 3.78 20.61
CA ASN A 5 14.63 5.19 20.43
C ASN A 5 14.06 6.07 21.55
N GLY A 6 13.30 5.50 22.49
CA GLY A 6 12.68 6.24 23.60
C GLY A 6 11.57 7.21 23.17
N VAL A 7 10.99 7.02 21.98
CA VAL A 7 9.97 7.90 21.40
C VAL A 7 8.55 7.45 21.74
N SER A 8 7.60 8.39 21.70
CA SER A 8 6.18 8.11 21.85
C SER A 8 5.62 7.31 20.66
N GLU A 9 4.42 6.76 20.84
CA GLU A 9 3.70 6.05 19.78
C GLU A 9 3.41 6.95 18.59
N GLN A 10 2.95 8.18 18.85
CA GLN A 10 2.65 9.17 17.83
C GLN A 10 3.91 9.54 17.02
N GLU A 11 5.04 9.81 17.68
CA GLU A 11 6.30 10.11 16.97
C GLU A 11 6.79 8.92 16.12
N ALA A 12 6.61 7.69 16.62
CA ALA A 12 6.94 6.49 15.85
C ALA A 12 6.01 6.32 14.63
N GLU A 13 4.72 6.59 14.78
CA GLU A 13 3.75 6.57 13.69
C GLU A 13 4.07 7.62 12.62
N GLU A 14 4.33 8.87 13.02
CA GLU A 14 4.69 9.96 12.09
C GLU A 14 5.95 9.63 11.28
N GLU A 15 6.98 9.07 11.93
CA GLU A 15 8.21 8.65 11.26
C GLU A 15 7.99 7.47 10.30
N LEU A 16 7.13 6.51 10.66
CA LEU A 16 6.76 5.41 9.75
C LEU A 16 5.99 5.93 8.54
N GLN A 17 5.04 6.83 8.73
CA GLN A 17 4.27 7.45 7.63
C GLN A 17 5.20 8.21 6.69
N LYS A 18 6.16 8.97 7.23
CA LYS A 18 7.17 9.65 6.43
C LYS A 18 7.98 8.67 5.55
N ARG A 19 8.41 7.54 6.11
CA ARG A 19 9.14 6.50 5.36
C ARG A 19 8.31 5.89 4.24
N VAL A 20 7.03 5.66 4.47
CA VAL A 20 6.11 5.19 3.42
C VAL A 20 5.99 6.21 2.29
N VAL A 21 5.82 7.49 2.62
CA VAL A 21 5.76 8.57 1.63
C VAL A 21 7.06 8.68 0.84
N ASP A 22 8.21 8.59 1.50
CA ASP A 22 9.50 8.65 0.82
C ASP A 22 9.73 7.43 -0.08
N ALA A 23 9.37 6.21 0.36
CA ALA A 23 9.41 5.03 -0.48
C ALA A 23 8.50 5.13 -1.73
N TRP A 24 7.34 5.77 -1.61
CA TRP A 24 6.47 6.04 -2.76
C TRP A 24 7.12 7.01 -3.76
N LYS A 25 7.86 8.02 -3.28
CA LYS A 25 8.61 8.93 -4.17
C LYS A 25 9.71 8.19 -4.91
N ASP A 26 10.46 7.33 -4.22
CA ASP A 26 11.52 6.52 -4.83
C ASP A 26 10.96 5.61 -5.93
N ILE A 27 9.85 4.91 -5.66
CA ILE A 27 9.16 4.08 -6.66
C ILE A 27 8.77 4.93 -7.89
N ASN A 28 8.16 6.10 -7.68
CA ASN A 28 7.73 6.95 -8.78
C ASN A 28 8.91 7.48 -9.60
N GLU A 29 10.00 7.90 -8.96
CA GLU A 29 11.20 8.38 -9.64
C GLU A 29 11.86 7.28 -10.48
N GLU A 30 11.98 6.07 -9.92
CA GLU A 30 12.57 4.95 -10.65
C GLU A 30 11.71 4.51 -11.85
N PHE A 31 10.38 4.57 -11.74
CA PHE A 31 9.46 4.31 -12.86
C PHE A 31 9.48 5.39 -13.96
N LEU A 32 10.00 6.59 -13.68
CA LEU A 32 10.17 7.65 -14.68
C LEU A 32 11.47 7.52 -15.47
N ARG A 33 12.43 6.73 -15.00
CA ARG A 33 13.73 6.52 -15.64
C ARG A 33 13.69 5.29 -16.56
N PRO A 34 14.62 5.16 -17.52
CA PRO A 34 14.78 3.91 -18.27
C PRO A 34 15.19 2.78 -17.32
N ILE A 35 14.27 1.84 -17.06
CA ILE A 35 14.53 0.72 -16.14
C ILE A 35 15.17 -0.46 -16.88
N ALA A 36 16.23 -1.03 -16.32
CA ALA A 36 16.96 -2.18 -16.87
C ALA A 36 16.29 -3.55 -16.59
N GLY A 37 15.09 -3.58 -16.02
CA GLY A 37 14.39 -4.79 -15.56
C GLY A 37 13.12 -5.15 -16.34
N PRO A 38 12.61 -6.39 -16.18
CA PRO A 38 11.38 -6.82 -16.84
C PRO A 38 10.16 -6.08 -16.29
N MET A 39 9.57 -5.19 -17.10
CA MET A 39 8.36 -4.42 -16.76
C MET A 39 7.20 -5.21 -16.16
N PRO A 40 6.90 -6.46 -16.58
CA PRO A 40 5.85 -7.26 -15.96
C PRO A 40 6.09 -7.54 -14.47
N VAL A 41 7.33 -7.83 -14.08
CA VAL A 41 7.70 -8.10 -12.68
C VAL A 41 7.58 -6.82 -11.84
N LEU A 42 8.05 -5.70 -12.39
CA LEU A 42 7.98 -4.40 -11.71
C LEU A 42 6.53 -3.95 -11.52
N THR A 43 5.69 -4.13 -12.54
CA THR A 43 4.25 -3.85 -12.47
C THR A 43 3.56 -4.71 -11.41
N LEU A 44 3.93 -5.99 -11.31
CA LEU A 44 3.39 -6.88 -10.26
C LEU A 44 3.73 -6.37 -8.86
N ILE A 45 4.99 -6.00 -8.62
CA ILE A 45 5.45 -5.45 -7.33
C ILE A 45 4.73 -4.14 -7.02
N LEU A 46 4.65 -3.22 -7.99
CA LEU A 46 3.94 -1.95 -7.84
C LEU A 46 2.47 -2.16 -7.46
N ASN A 47 1.78 -3.09 -8.14
CA ASN A 47 0.39 -3.38 -7.86
C ASN A 47 0.21 -4.04 -6.49
N LEU A 48 1.15 -4.89 -6.05
CA LEU A 48 1.13 -5.44 -4.70
C LEU A 48 1.28 -4.32 -3.64
N SER A 49 2.22 -3.39 -3.83
CA SER A 49 2.39 -2.24 -2.94
C SER A 49 1.12 -1.40 -2.84
N ARG A 50 0.43 -1.14 -3.96
CA ARG A 50 -0.85 -0.43 -3.98
C ARG A 50 -1.95 -1.17 -3.21
N VAL A 51 -2.00 -2.49 -3.33
CA VAL A 51 -2.97 -3.32 -2.57
C VAL A 51 -2.67 -3.24 -1.07
N VAL A 52 -1.39 -3.34 -0.65
CA VAL A 52 -1.02 -3.24 0.76
C VAL A 52 -1.39 -1.86 1.33
N ASP A 53 -1.08 -0.79 0.61
CA ASP A 53 -1.46 0.58 0.99
C ASP A 53 -2.98 0.71 1.19
N PHE A 54 -3.76 0.22 0.21
CA PHE A 54 -5.21 0.18 0.31
C PHE A 54 -5.72 -0.63 1.52
N LEU A 55 -5.12 -1.79 1.81
CA LEU A 55 -5.52 -2.67 2.90
C LEU A 55 -5.34 -2.05 4.29
N TYR A 56 -4.37 -1.14 4.44
CA TYR A 56 -4.05 -0.51 5.73
C TYR A 56 -4.34 0.99 5.78
N THR A 57 -4.95 1.53 4.74
CA THR A 57 -5.39 2.92 4.71
C THR A 57 -6.45 3.13 5.78
N ASN A 58 -6.23 4.06 6.73
CA ASN A 58 -7.20 4.42 7.78
C ASN A 58 -7.66 3.23 8.66
N GLY A 59 -6.82 2.23 8.84
CA GLY A 59 -7.07 1.08 9.71
C GLY A 59 -6.85 -0.26 9.01
N ASP A 60 -7.04 -1.35 9.74
CA ASP A 60 -6.81 -2.70 9.21
C ASP A 60 -8.04 -3.21 8.45
N HIS A 61 -8.05 -3.02 7.13
CA HIS A 61 -9.10 -3.57 6.26
C HIS A 61 -8.91 -5.05 5.93
N TYR A 62 -7.73 -5.61 6.19
CA TYR A 62 -7.41 -6.99 5.83
C TYR A 62 -8.08 -8.00 6.77
N THR A 63 -7.92 -7.83 8.09
CA THR A 63 -8.46 -8.80 9.06
C THR A 63 -9.87 -8.44 9.54
N HIS A 64 -10.25 -7.17 9.46
CA HIS A 64 -11.56 -6.72 9.92
C HIS A 64 -12.64 -6.96 8.87
N SER A 65 -13.47 -7.96 9.15
CA SER A 65 -14.51 -8.47 8.24
C SER A 65 -15.67 -7.52 7.93
N LYS A 66 -15.75 -6.37 8.62
CA LYS A 66 -16.76 -5.31 8.45
C LYS A 66 -16.27 -4.13 7.61
N THR A 67 -15.07 -4.22 7.04
CA THR A 67 -14.49 -3.13 6.24
C THR A 67 -14.92 -3.22 4.78
N LYS A 68 -14.65 -2.14 4.04
CA LYS A 68 -14.98 -2.02 2.61
C LYS A 68 -14.27 -3.04 1.73
N LEU A 69 -13.24 -3.74 2.21
CA LEU A 69 -12.49 -4.72 1.43
C LEU A 69 -13.41 -5.77 0.78
N LYS A 70 -14.40 -6.29 1.52
CA LYS A 70 -15.37 -7.25 0.97
C LYS A 70 -16.21 -6.66 -0.16
N GLU A 71 -16.60 -5.40 -0.05
CA GLU A 71 -17.35 -4.69 -1.08
C GLU A 71 -16.49 -4.56 -2.34
N HIS A 72 -15.23 -4.15 -2.20
CA HIS A 72 -14.29 -4.05 -3.32
C HIS A 72 -14.01 -5.40 -3.98
N ILE A 73 -13.79 -6.47 -3.21
CA ILE A 73 -13.62 -7.84 -3.75
C ILE A 73 -14.86 -8.25 -4.53
N THR A 74 -16.06 -7.98 -3.99
CA THR A 74 -17.32 -8.30 -4.64
C THR A 74 -17.44 -7.55 -5.98
N LEU A 75 -17.18 -6.25 -5.99
CA LEU A 75 -17.24 -5.42 -7.20
C LEU A 75 -16.22 -5.82 -8.27
N LEU A 76 -15.01 -6.24 -7.87
CA LEU A 76 -13.93 -6.57 -8.81
C LEU A 76 -14.01 -7.99 -9.35
N PHE A 77 -14.48 -8.95 -8.56
CA PHE A 77 -14.34 -10.38 -8.86
C PHE A 77 -15.63 -11.18 -8.85
N VAL A 78 -16.73 -10.65 -8.30
CA VAL A 78 -18.00 -11.39 -8.15
C VAL A 78 -19.12 -10.78 -8.99
N SER A 79 -19.26 -9.46 -8.95
CA SER A 79 -20.33 -8.75 -9.65
C SER A 79 -19.91 -8.42 -11.08
N PRO A 80 -20.66 -8.88 -12.11
CA PRO A 80 -20.41 -8.48 -13.48
C PRO A 80 -20.77 -7.00 -13.68
N LEU A 81 -20.10 -6.35 -14.64
CA LEU A 81 -20.53 -5.03 -15.09
C LEU A 81 -21.88 -5.13 -15.82
N PRO A 82 -22.78 -4.14 -15.64
CA PRO A 82 -24.01 -4.09 -16.41
C PRO A 82 -23.71 -3.96 -17.91
N ILE A 83 -24.49 -4.66 -18.73
CA ILE A 83 -24.42 -4.65 -20.19
C ILE A 83 -25.23 -3.47 -20.74
#